data_AF-A0A6L6GGI2-F1
#
_entry.id   AF-A0A6L6GGI2-F1
#
_cell.length_a   1.000
_cell.length_b   1.000
_cell.length_c   1.000
_cell.angle_alpha   90.00
_cell.angle_beta   90.00
_cell.angle_gamma   90.00
#
_symmetry.space_group_name_H-M   'P 1'
#
loop_
_entity.id
_entity.type
_entity.pdbx_description
1 polymer ?
#
loop_
_entity_poly.entity_id
_entity_poly.type
_entity_poly.pdbx_seq_one_letter_code
_entity_poly.pdbx_strand_id
1 'polypeptide(L)'
;MKDDELRKLYTIEAFLDYGDLPKNFREGWSPSFGLHFEEMGIGEDEKAHAYISLNGKLKKTKCEFIENKRLALNFRNYIEPKLRKRYPSINLNLRTVKSSELDYRRKKALEEAKLNSVKLIELLQ
;
A
#
# COMPACT_ATOMS: atom_id res chain seq x y z
N MET A 1 -9.12 -15.00 -26.23
CA MET A 1 -9.26 -14.66 -24.79
C MET A 1 -8.64 -13.28 -24.62
N LYS A 2 -9.44 -12.25 -24.30
CA LYS A 2 -8.99 -10.85 -24.36
C LYS A 2 -7.93 -10.56 -23.30
N ASP A 3 -6.84 -9.95 -23.73
CA ASP A 3 -5.65 -9.53 -22.97
C ASP A 3 -5.98 -8.59 -21.77
N ASP A 4 -7.22 -8.13 -21.66
CA ASP A 4 -7.71 -7.14 -20.70
C ASP A 4 -8.00 -7.70 -19.29
N GLU A 5 -8.25 -9.01 -19.15
CA GLU A 5 -8.49 -9.62 -17.84
C GLU A 5 -7.20 -10.10 -17.15
N LEU A 6 -6.13 -10.33 -17.91
CA LEU A 6 -4.85 -10.88 -17.44
C LEU A 6 -3.89 -9.84 -16.79
N ARG A 7 -4.33 -8.60 -16.57
CA ARG A 7 -3.43 -7.47 -16.26
C ARG A 7 -3.81 -6.64 -15.04
N LYS A 8 -4.82 -7.03 -14.27
CA LYS A 8 -5.26 -6.27 -13.09
C LYS A 8 -4.41 -6.65 -11.88
N LEU A 9 -3.39 -5.85 -11.61
CA LEU A 9 -2.60 -5.94 -10.38
C LEU A 9 -3.32 -5.17 -9.26
N TYR A 10 -3.19 -5.68 -8.04
CA TYR A 10 -3.76 -5.08 -6.84
C TYR A 10 -2.67 -4.65 -5.87
N THR A 11 -2.96 -3.62 -5.08
CA THR A 11 -2.11 -3.21 -3.97
C THR A 11 -2.96 -2.78 -2.78
N ILE A 12 -2.37 -2.73 -1.60
CA ILE A 12 -3.03 -2.26 -0.38
C ILE A 12 -2.47 -0.89 -0.02
N GLU A 13 -3.37 0.09 -0.02
CA GLU A 13 -3.14 1.43 0.47
C GLU A 13 -3.54 1.52 1.94
N ALA A 14 -2.88 2.42 2.65
CA ALA A 14 -3.17 2.78 4.02
C ALA A 14 -3.33 4.29 4.10
N PHE A 15 -4.39 4.71 4.79
CA PHE A 15 -4.66 6.09 5.12
C PHE A 15 -4.72 6.21 6.64
N LEU A 16 -4.01 7.15 7.22
CA LEU A 16 -3.94 7.36 8.66
C LEU A 16 -3.62 8.81 8.97
N ASP A 17 -3.87 9.22 10.20
CA ASP A 17 -3.60 10.57 10.68
C ASP A 17 -2.09 10.78 10.73
N TYR A 18 -1.65 11.98 10.39
CA TYR A 18 -0.23 12.31 10.39
C TYR A 18 0.42 12.08 11.76
N GLY A 19 -0.29 12.41 12.85
CA GLY A 19 0.18 12.16 14.22
C GLY A 19 0.46 10.69 14.53
N ASP A 20 -0.31 9.78 13.92
CA ASP A 20 -0.19 8.32 14.07
C ASP A 20 0.96 7.73 13.23
N LEU A 21 1.56 8.50 12.31
CA LEU A 21 2.70 8.02 11.54
C LEU A 21 3.96 7.85 12.41
N PRO A 22 4.75 6.79 12.15
CA PRO A 22 6.11 6.67 12.69
C PRO A 22 6.94 7.93 12.41
N LYS A 23 7.81 8.34 13.34
CA LYS A 23 8.63 9.57 13.20
C LYS A 23 9.44 9.59 11.89
N ASN A 24 10.02 8.45 11.50
CA ASN A 24 10.77 8.32 10.26
C ASN A 24 9.89 8.36 8.98
N PHE A 25 8.57 8.21 9.10
CA PHE A 25 7.64 8.40 7.99
C PHE A 25 7.31 9.86 7.80
N ARG A 26 7.12 10.57 8.92
CA ARG A 26 6.81 12.00 9.01
C ARG A 26 7.88 12.88 8.41
N GLU A 27 9.15 12.52 8.60
CA GLU A 27 10.29 13.24 8.03
C GLU A 27 10.26 13.22 6.50
N GLY A 28 10.23 14.42 5.88
CA GLY A 28 10.08 14.61 4.44
C GLY A 28 8.77 14.07 3.87
N TRP A 29 7.74 13.85 4.70
CA TRP A 29 6.38 13.60 4.21
C TRP A 29 5.74 14.96 3.91
N SER A 30 5.13 15.06 2.73
CA SER A 30 4.44 16.26 2.30
C SER A 30 3.12 15.84 1.67
N PRO A 31 1.98 16.48 2.01
CA PRO A 31 0.71 16.26 1.34
C PRO A 31 0.81 16.51 -0.18
N SER A 32 1.73 17.39 -0.58
CA SER A 32 1.98 17.85 -1.93
C SER A 32 3.49 18.02 -2.13
N PHE A 33 4.10 17.16 -2.96
CA PHE A 33 5.50 17.19 -3.43
C PHE A 33 6.38 18.34 -2.87
N GLY A 34 7.05 18.10 -1.74
CA GLY A 34 8.28 18.83 -1.38
C GLY A 34 8.23 19.86 -0.24
N LEU A 35 7.15 19.96 0.54
CA LEU A 35 7.07 20.93 1.64
C LEU A 35 7.03 20.23 3.01
N HIS A 36 7.95 20.63 3.90
CA HIS A 36 8.15 20.04 5.22
C HIS A 36 7.03 20.45 6.19
N PHE A 37 6.64 19.52 7.07
CA PHE A 37 5.56 19.68 8.06
C PHE A 37 5.66 20.95 8.91
N GLU A 38 6.88 21.35 9.28
CA GLU A 38 7.13 22.54 10.12
C GLU A 38 6.82 23.86 9.41
N GLU A 39 6.81 23.89 8.07
CA GLU A 39 6.66 25.11 7.29
C GLU A 39 5.20 25.43 6.92
N MET A 40 4.28 24.46 7.06
CA MET A 40 2.91 24.54 6.51
C MET A 40 1.77 24.52 7.53
N GLY A 41 2.01 24.25 8.81
CA GLY A 41 0.95 24.22 9.83
C GLY A 41 -0.06 23.07 9.65
N ILE A 42 0.41 21.92 9.16
CA ILE A 42 -0.39 20.70 8.96
C ILE A 42 -0.84 20.15 10.31
N GLY A 43 -2.15 19.89 10.45
CA GLY A 43 -2.75 19.34 11.67
C GLY A 43 -2.40 17.88 11.90
N GLU A 44 -2.39 17.43 13.16
CA GLU A 44 -2.11 16.01 13.48
C GLU A 44 -3.15 15.05 12.90
N ASP A 45 -4.36 15.54 12.62
CA ASP A 45 -5.51 14.83 12.05
C ASP A 45 -5.51 14.79 10.50
N GLU A 46 -4.53 15.44 9.86
CA GLU A 46 -4.42 15.42 8.40
C GLU A 46 -4.12 14.00 7.88
N LYS A 47 -4.81 13.60 6.82
CA LYS A 47 -4.73 12.24 6.29
C LYS A 47 -3.48 12.01 5.47
N ALA A 48 -2.61 11.15 5.98
CA ALA A 48 -1.45 10.66 5.27
C ALA A 48 -1.74 9.38 4.48
N HIS A 49 -1.17 9.28 3.28
CA HIS A 49 -1.22 8.09 2.44
C HIS A 49 0.10 7.29 2.51
N ALA A 50 -0.03 5.98 2.61
CA ALA A 50 1.06 5.00 2.59
C ALA A 50 0.61 3.71 1.87
N TYR A 51 1.55 2.81 1.60
CA TYR A 51 1.30 1.46 1.11
C TYR A 51 1.62 0.42 2.18
N ILE A 52 1.10 -0.80 2.02
CA ILE A 52 1.45 -1.93 2.87
C ILE A 52 2.40 -2.90 2.15
N SER A 53 3.45 -3.32 2.85
CA SER A 53 4.33 -4.42 2.43
C SER A 53 3.66 -5.79 2.62
N LEU A 54 4.18 -6.83 1.96
CA LEU A 54 3.78 -8.23 2.15
C LEU A 54 3.99 -8.71 3.59
N ASN A 55 4.88 -8.05 4.34
CA ASN A 55 5.14 -8.34 5.75
C ASN A 55 4.22 -7.57 6.69
N GLY A 56 3.21 -6.85 6.16
CA GLY A 56 2.24 -6.09 6.94
C GLY A 56 2.82 -4.83 7.60
N LYS A 57 3.82 -4.19 6.99
CA LYS A 57 4.41 -2.92 7.46
C LYS A 57 4.04 -1.77 6.53
N LEU A 58 3.91 -0.55 7.07
CA LEU A 58 3.77 0.67 6.28
C LEU A 58 4.99 0.86 5.36
N LYS A 59 4.77 1.44 4.17
CA LYS A 59 5.77 1.88 3.19
C LYS A 59 5.35 3.24 2.63
N LYS A 60 6.28 4.18 2.56
CA LYS A 60 5.97 5.56 2.18
C LYS A 60 5.66 5.74 0.68
N THR A 61 6.41 5.07 -0.19
CA THR A 61 6.38 5.36 -1.64
C THR A 61 6.19 4.14 -2.53
N LYS A 62 6.76 2.99 -2.15
CA LYS A 62 6.74 1.79 -3.00
C LYS A 62 5.58 0.87 -2.65
N CYS A 63 4.59 0.82 -3.54
CA CYS A 63 3.53 -0.19 -3.50
C CYS A 63 4.07 -1.59 -3.85
N GLU A 64 3.37 -2.62 -3.41
CA GLU A 64 3.65 -4.00 -3.76
C GLU A 64 2.44 -4.59 -4.49
N PHE A 65 2.74 -5.34 -5.55
CA PHE A 65 1.73 -5.87 -6.45
C PHE A 65 1.32 -7.28 -6.06
N ILE A 66 0.02 -7.55 -6.17
CA ILE A 66 -0.61 -8.84 -5.93
C ILE A 66 -1.46 -9.15 -7.16
N GLU A 67 -1.36 -10.34 -7.71
CA GLU A 67 -2.03 -10.71 -8.97
C GLU A 67 -3.52 -11.03 -8.73
N ASN A 68 -3.87 -11.52 -7.54
CA ASN A 68 -5.20 -12.03 -7.25
C ASN A 68 -5.96 -11.13 -6.26
N LYS A 69 -7.16 -10.66 -6.65
CA LYS A 69 -8.02 -9.82 -5.81
C LYS A 69 -8.41 -10.49 -4.49
N ARG A 70 -8.79 -11.77 -4.53
CA ARG A 70 -9.21 -12.54 -3.35
C ARG A 70 -8.05 -12.69 -2.38
N LEU A 71 -6.86 -13.00 -2.90
CA LEU A 71 -5.65 -13.09 -2.09
C LEU A 71 -5.30 -11.76 -1.45
N ALA A 72 -5.36 -10.66 -2.20
CA ALA A 72 -5.11 -9.32 -1.67
C ALA A 72 -6.12 -8.93 -0.58
N LEU A 73 -7.40 -9.29 -0.76
CA LEU A 73 -8.45 -9.07 0.25
C LEU A 73 -8.19 -9.91 1.51
N ASN A 74 -7.86 -11.18 1.36
CA ASN A 74 -7.52 -12.06 2.49
C ASN A 74 -6.32 -11.52 3.26
N PHE A 75 -5.27 -11.09 2.55
CA PHE A 75 -4.08 -10.48 3.16
C PHE A 75 -4.44 -9.19 3.90
N ARG A 76 -5.25 -8.31 3.30
CA ARG A 76 -5.75 -7.09 3.97
C ARG A 76 -6.43 -7.43 5.30
N ASN A 77 -7.38 -8.36 5.28
CA ASN A 77 -8.14 -8.75 6.46
C ASN A 77 -7.26 -9.37 7.55
N TYR A 78 -6.22 -10.12 7.15
CA TYR A 78 -5.26 -10.73 8.06
C TYR A 78 -4.40 -9.68 8.79
N ILE A 79 -3.93 -8.64 8.09
CA ILE A 79 -3.03 -7.63 8.67
C ILE A 79 -3.76 -6.49 9.39
N GLU A 80 -5.01 -6.19 8.98
CA GLU A 80 -5.77 -5.04 9.46
C GLU A 80 -5.88 -4.98 10.99
N PRO A 81 -6.22 -6.07 11.72
CA PRO A 81 -6.30 -6.02 13.19
C PRO A 81 -4.96 -5.73 13.86
N LYS A 82 -3.84 -6.21 13.29
CA LYS A 82 -2.49 -5.99 13.84
C LYS A 82 -2.05 -4.55 13.62
N LEU A 83 -2.40 -3.98 12.47
CA LEU A 83 -2.08 -2.59 12.14
C LEU A 83 -2.92 -1.60 12.95
N ARG A 84 -4.23 -1.84 13.11
CA ARG A 84 -5.11 -0.99 13.94
C ARG A 84 -4.67 -0.92 15.41
N LYS A 85 -4.06 -1.99 15.94
CA LYS A 85 -3.46 -1.97 17.29
C LYS A 85 -2.26 -1.02 17.41
N ARG A 86 -1.52 -0.79 16.32
CA ARG A 86 -0.32 0.06 16.30
C ARG A 86 -0.62 1.49 15.82
N TYR A 87 -1.57 1.62 14.92
CA TYR A 87 -1.99 2.86 14.27
C TYR A 87 -3.51 2.93 14.37
N PRO A 88 -4.08 3.42 15.48
CA PRO A 88 -5.52 3.44 15.72
C PRO A 88 -6.34 4.09 14.60
N SER A 89 -5.81 5.13 13.95
CA SER A 89 -6.53 5.86 12.90
C SER A 89 -6.46 5.18 11.51
N ILE A 90 -5.79 4.02 11.38
CA ILE A 90 -5.50 3.43 10.07
C ILE A 90 -6.74 2.87 9.38
N ASN A 91 -6.88 3.21 8.10
CA ASN A 91 -7.85 2.66 7.17
C ASN A 91 -7.11 2.03 6.00
N LEU A 92 -7.43 0.77 5.67
CA LEU A 92 -6.82 0.04 4.57
C LEU A 92 -7.76 -0.05 3.37
N ASN A 93 -7.25 0.32 2.20
CA ASN A 93 -7.99 0.25 0.95
C ASN A 93 -7.33 -0.74 -0.03
N LEU A 94 -8.15 -1.54 -0.71
CA LEU A 94 -7.68 -2.39 -1.80
C LEU A 94 -7.82 -1.62 -3.11
N ARG A 95 -6.69 -1.30 -3.74
CA ARG A 95 -6.66 -0.55 -4.98
C ARG A 95 -6.28 -1.45 -6.15
N THR A 96 -6.94 -1.23 -7.29
CA THR A 96 -6.49 -1.78 -8.58
C THR A 96 -5.47 -0.83 -9.20
N VAL A 97 -4.31 -1.36 -9.56
CA VAL A 97 -3.23 -0.58 -10.17
C VAL A 97 -3.56 -0.34 -11.64
N LYS A 98 -3.52 0.92 -12.07
CA LYS A 98 -3.80 1.28 -13.46
C LYS A 98 -2.61 0.93 -14.34
N SER A 99 -2.87 0.53 -15.58
CA SER A 99 -1.83 0.19 -16.56
C SER A 99 -0.89 1.35 -16.89
N SER A 100 -1.34 2.60 -16.71
CA SER A 100 -0.53 3.82 -16.83
C SER A 100 0.52 3.95 -15.72
N GLU A 101 0.31 3.32 -14.56
CA GLU A 101 1.24 3.35 -13.42
C GLU A 101 2.37 2.32 -13.57
N LEU A 102 2.20 1.37 -14.50
CA LEU A 102 3.12 0.23 -14.68
C LEU A 102 4.16 0.45 -15.79
N ASP A 103 4.07 1.55 -16.55
CA ASP A 103 4.97 1.97 -17.65
C ASP A 103 5.57 0.80 -18.47
N TYR A 104 6.82 0.88 -18.96
CA TYR A 104 7.55 -0.18 -19.66
C TYR A 104 7.84 -1.42 -18.80
N ARG A 105 7.53 -1.39 -17.50
CA ARG A 105 7.84 -2.45 -16.53
C ARG A 105 6.69 -3.43 -16.30
N ARG A 106 5.61 -3.36 -17.08
CA ARG A 106 4.43 -4.24 -16.97
C ARG A 106 4.76 -5.72 -16.81
N LYS A 107 5.64 -6.27 -17.65
CA LYS A 107 6.03 -7.69 -17.58
C LYS A 107 6.71 -8.04 -16.26
N LYS A 108 7.66 -7.20 -15.84
CA LYS A 108 8.36 -7.35 -14.55
C LYS A 108 7.42 -7.21 -13.35
N ALA A 109 6.49 -6.26 -13.41
CA ALA A 109 5.50 -6.07 -12.35
C ALA A 109 4.58 -7.28 -12.18
N LEU A 110 4.21 -7.94 -13.28
CA LEU A 110 3.43 -9.17 -13.24
C LEU A 110 4.23 -10.35 -12.65
N GLU A 111 5.50 -10.50 -13.06
CA GLU A 111 6.40 -11.51 -12.49
C GLU A 111 6.60 -11.29 -10.98
N GLU A 112 6.82 -10.05 -10.56
CA GLU A 112 6.88 -9.68 -9.14
C GLU A 112 5.57 -10.02 -8.41
N ALA A 113 4.41 -9.70 -9.01
CA ALA A 113 3.10 -9.97 -8.41
C ALA A 113 2.83 -11.48 -8.23
N LYS A 114 3.27 -12.31 -9.17
CA LYS A 114 3.18 -13.77 -9.09
C LYS A 114 4.01 -14.31 -7.93
N LEU A 115 5.27 -13.89 -7.84
CA LEU A 115 6.17 -14.28 -6.74
C LEU A 115 5.64 -13.83 -5.38
N ASN A 116 5.10 -12.61 -5.31
CA ASN A 116 4.48 -12.08 -4.10
C ASN A 116 3.25 -12.89 -3.69
N SER A 117 2.44 -13.32 -4.66
CA SER A 117 1.23 -14.11 -4.41
C SER A 117 1.57 -15.46 -3.78
N VAL A 118 2.65 -16.13 -4.23
CA VAL A 118 3.13 -17.38 -3.60
C VAL A 118 3.48 -17.16 -2.13
N LYS A 119 4.28 -16.13 -1.83
CA LYS A 119 4.65 -15.78 -0.44
C LYS A 119 3.44 -15.48 0.45
N LEU A 120 2.44 -14.80 -0.10
CA LEU A 120 1.21 -14.48 0.63
C LEU A 120 0.36 -15.72 0.90
N ILE A 121 0.32 -16.68 -0.03
CA ILE A 121 -0.40 -17.94 0.17
C ILE A 121 0.24 -18.71 1.34
N GLU A 122 1.57 -18.82 1.37
CA GLU A 122 2.31 -19.47 2.46
C GLU A 122 2.08 -18.78 3.82
N LEU A 123 2.00 -17.45 3.84
CA LEU A 123 1.75 -16.66 5.06
C LEU A 123 0.33 -16.83 5.61
N LEU A 124 -0.65 -17.10 4.74
CA LEU A 124 -2.07 -17.14 5.07
C LEU A 124 -2.60 -18.58 5.31
N GLN A 125 -1.75 -19.59 5.13
CA GLN A 125 -2.00 -20.98 5.53
C GLN A 125 -1.71 -21.18 7.02
#